data_AF-A0A4R8IG64-F1
#
_entry.id   AF-A0A4R8IG64-F1
#
_cell.length_a   1.000
_cell.length_b   1.000
_cell.length_c   1.000
_cell.angle_alpha   90.00
_cell.angle_beta   90.00
_cell.angle_gamma   90.00
#
_symmetry.space_group_name_H-M   'P 1'
#
loop_
_entity.id
_entity.type
_entity.pdbx_description
1 polymer ?
#
loop_
_entity_poly.entity_id
_entity_poly.type
_entity_poly.pdbx_seq_one_letter_code
_entity_poly.pdbx_strand_id
1 'polypeptide(L)'
;MARVVFFLILLISLSGCEQQEVPAEQIYPWQIELLPDGGSRVFGIEFNRTTLAEARKILGSHHDEGLFENRDGSMSLEIYFNEVTLGGISGKFILTLDADEAQLQALKERAGNSRTVDSGARRYRPSSADRELLYEMTISGLGYIPYVNLDEEMVHQRFGEPAEIMRIGEDKRHFLYPDKGLDLLLDGEGKELLQYVAPRDFERLQLPLLRQFDS
;
A
#
# COMPACT_ATOMS: atom_id res chain seq x y z
N MET A 1 -65.82 23.24 -23.92
CA MET A 1 -64.50 23.85 -24.20
C MET A 1 -63.50 23.24 -23.24
N ALA A 2 -62.72 22.24 -23.67
CA ALA A 2 -61.74 21.56 -22.83
C ALA A 2 -60.37 22.24 -22.99
N ARG A 3 -59.76 22.66 -21.88
CA ARG A 3 -58.38 23.17 -21.83
C ARG A 3 -57.44 21.99 -21.61
N VAL A 4 -56.56 21.73 -22.57
CA VAL A 4 -55.45 20.79 -22.44
C VAL A 4 -54.29 21.54 -21.77
N VAL A 5 -53.85 21.07 -20.60
CA VAL A 5 -52.64 21.54 -19.92
C VAL A 5 -51.52 20.59 -20.28
N PHE A 6 -50.47 21.11 -20.93
CA PHE A 6 -49.26 20.37 -21.27
C PHE A 6 -48.32 20.39 -20.06
N PHE A 7 -48.09 19.24 -19.43
CA PHE A 7 -47.08 19.08 -18.38
C PHE A 7 -45.75 18.73 -19.03
N LEU A 8 -44.79 19.64 -18.95
CA LEU A 8 -43.40 19.44 -19.37
C LEU A 8 -42.66 18.70 -18.24
N ILE A 9 -42.38 17.40 -18.42
CA ILE A 9 -41.58 16.62 -17.48
C ILE A 9 -40.10 16.91 -17.74
N LEU A 10 -39.48 17.65 -16.83
CA LEU A 10 -38.04 17.90 -16.79
C LEU A 10 -37.35 16.66 -16.19
N LEU A 11 -36.72 15.84 -17.05
CA LEU A 11 -35.86 14.74 -16.63
C LEU A 11 -34.54 15.31 -16.09
N ILE A 12 -34.44 15.44 -14.77
CA ILE A 12 -33.20 15.77 -14.07
C ILE A 12 -32.36 14.50 -14.04
N SER A 13 -31.36 14.41 -14.91
CA SER A 13 -30.32 13.39 -14.86
C SER A 13 -29.51 13.58 -13.58
N LEU A 14 -29.84 12.81 -12.54
CA LEU A 14 -28.94 12.59 -11.41
C LEU A 14 -27.74 11.80 -11.93
N SER A 15 -26.69 12.50 -12.37
CA SER A 15 -25.36 11.92 -12.43
C SER A 15 -24.95 11.59 -11.00
N GLY A 16 -25.32 10.41 -10.54
CA GLY A 16 -24.77 9.84 -9.31
C GLY A 16 -23.27 9.75 -9.47
N CYS A 17 -22.53 10.22 -8.47
CA CYS A 17 -21.13 9.84 -8.30
C CYS A 17 -21.06 8.32 -8.40
N GLU A 18 -20.48 7.81 -9.46
CA GLU A 18 -20.08 6.41 -9.57
C GLU A 18 -19.03 6.21 -8.47
N GLN A 19 -19.47 5.73 -7.30
CA GLN A 19 -18.56 5.21 -6.30
C GLN A 19 -17.93 4.01 -6.97
N GLN A 20 -16.66 4.16 -7.32
CA GLN A 20 -15.87 3.11 -7.93
C GLN A 20 -15.76 1.98 -6.89
N GLU A 21 -16.70 1.04 -6.95
CA GLU A 21 -16.68 -0.17 -6.14
C GLU A 21 -15.41 -0.93 -6.51
N VAL A 22 -14.59 -1.28 -5.51
CA VAL A 22 -13.48 -2.20 -5.72
C VAL A 22 -14.10 -3.51 -6.22
N PRO A 23 -13.75 -4.01 -7.42
CA PRO A 23 -14.31 -5.26 -7.91
C PRO A 23 -14.11 -6.37 -6.88
N ALA A 24 -15.08 -7.29 -6.74
CA ALA A 24 -14.99 -8.41 -5.78
C ALA A 24 -13.72 -9.28 -5.95
N GLU A 25 -13.05 -9.14 -7.10
CA GLU A 25 -11.79 -9.78 -7.45
C GLU A 25 -10.53 -9.06 -6.91
N GLN A 26 -10.67 -7.97 -6.14
CA GLN A 26 -9.55 -7.13 -5.67
C GLN A 26 -9.65 -6.83 -4.16
N ILE A 27 -9.99 -7.85 -3.36
CA ILE A 27 -10.27 -7.69 -1.93
C ILE A 27 -9.27 -8.47 -1.05
N TYR A 28 -8.66 -9.52 -1.58
CA TYR A 28 -7.77 -10.41 -0.84
C TYR A 28 -6.29 -10.25 -1.23
N PRO A 29 -5.34 -10.50 -0.31
CA PRO A 29 -3.90 -10.30 -0.56
C PRO A 29 -3.33 -11.19 -1.66
N TRP A 30 -3.97 -12.32 -1.96
CA TRP A 30 -3.56 -13.23 -3.04
C TRP A 30 -4.16 -12.88 -4.41
N GLN A 31 -5.07 -11.90 -4.48
CA GLN A 31 -5.67 -11.44 -5.74
C GLN A 31 -4.79 -10.36 -6.40
N ILE A 32 -3.63 -10.78 -6.90
CA ILE A 32 -2.68 -9.90 -7.57
C ILE A 32 -2.96 -9.93 -9.08
N GLU A 33 -3.40 -8.81 -9.63
CA GLU A 33 -3.58 -8.61 -11.07
C GLU A 33 -2.28 -8.07 -11.66
N LEU A 34 -1.72 -8.77 -12.65
CA LEU A 34 -0.52 -8.33 -13.37
C LEU A 34 -0.92 -7.46 -14.57
N LEU A 35 -0.23 -6.34 -14.74
CA LEU A 35 -0.52 -5.39 -15.80
C LEU A 35 0.50 -5.50 -16.95
N PRO A 36 0.10 -5.22 -18.21
CA PRO A 36 0.99 -5.38 -19.37
C PRO A 36 2.27 -4.51 -19.34
N ASP A 37 2.30 -3.46 -18.53
CA ASP A 37 3.42 -2.52 -18.39
C ASP A 37 4.42 -2.93 -17.28
N GLY A 38 4.35 -4.17 -16.79
CA GLY A 38 5.15 -4.65 -15.67
C GLY A 38 4.71 -4.09 -14.32
N GLY A 39 3.51 -3.50 -14.26
CA GLY A 39 2.82 -3.11 -13.04
C GLY A 39 2.00 -4.24 -12.44
N SER A 40 1.44 -3.98 -11.26
CA SER A 40 0.46 -4.86 -10.64
C SER A 40 -0.59 -4.05 -9.88
N ARG A 41 -1.74 -4.69 -9.64
CA ARG A 41 -2.82 -4.19 -8.79
C ARG A 41 -3.16 -5.22 -7.72
N VAL A 42 -3.31 -4.75 -6.48
CA VAL A 42 -3.74 -5.56 -5.33
C VAL A 42 -4.56 -4.69 -4.39
N PHE A 43 -5.62 -5.24 -3.79
CA PHE A 43 -6.58 -4.48 -2.97
C PHE A 43 -7.20 -3.26 -3.70
N GLY A 44 -7.25 -3.29 -5.05
CA GLY A 44 -7.67 -2.14 -5.85
C GLY A 44 -6.64 -1.00 -5.96
N ILE A 45 -5.44 -1.17 -5.41
CA ILE A 45 -4.32 -0.24 -5.53
C ILE A 45 -3.44 -0.65 -6.70
N GLU A 46 -3.34 0.21 -7.71
CA GLU A 46 -2.45 0.05 -8.85
C GLU A 46 -1.16 0.87 -8.63
N PHE A 47 -0.02 0.17 -8.55
CA PHE A 47 1.24 0.82 -8.21
C PHE A 47 1.68 1.84 -9.27
N ASN A 48 2.15 2.99 -8.79
CA ASN A 48 2.54 4.18 -9.53
C ASN A 48 1.40 4.87 -10.31
N ARG A 49 0.13 4.55 -10.03
CA ARG A 49 -1.04 5.17 -10.68
C ARG A 49 -2.14 5.56 -9.71
N THR A 50 -2.49 4.69 -8.77
CA THR A 50 -3.45 5.03 -7.72
C THR A 50 -2.86 6.09 -6.80
N THR A 51 -3.59 7.19 -6.65
CA THR A 51 -3.25 8.30 -5.75
C THR A 51 -3.63 7.97 -4.30
N LEU A 52 -3.03 8.67 -3.34
CA LEU A 52 -3.46 8.56 -1.94
C LEU A 52 -4.94 8.98 -1.76
N ALA A 53 -5.42 9.98 -2.50
CA ALA A 53 -6.83 10.39 -2.48
C ALA A 53 -7.77 9.23 -2.85
N GLU A 54 -7.41 8.43 -3.85
CA GLU A 54 -8.18 7.27 -4.29
C GLU A 54 -8.05 6.11 -3.31
N ALA A 55 -6.85 5.80 -2.83
CA ALA A 55 -6.65 4.73 -1.86
C ALA A 55 -7.41 4.96 -0.55
N ARG A 56 -7.58 6.21 -0.12
CA ARG A 56 -8.42 6.56 1.03
C ARG A 56 -9.91 6.25 0.84
N LYS A 57 -10.40 6.17 -0.40
CA LYS A 57 -11.77 5.72 -0.68
C LYS A 57 -11.90 4.21 -0.47
N ILE A 58 -10.81 3.47 -0.61
CA ILE A 58 -10.74 2.01 -0.47
C ILE A 58 -10.47 1.62 1.00
N LEU A 59 -9.42 2.18 1.59
CA LEU A 59 -8.92 1.81 2.92
C LEU A 59 -9.56 2.61 4.06
N GLY A 60 -10.36 3.63 3.74
CA GLY A 60 -10.97 4.55 4.69
C GLY A 60 -10.18 5.86 4.86
N SER A 61 -10.81 6.84 5.51
CA SER A 61 -10.23 8.19 5.59
C SER A 61 -9.22 8.39 6.72
N HIS A 62 -9.24 7.52 7.74
CA HIS A 62 -8.43 7.66 8.95
C HIS A 62 -7.06 7.01 8.76
N HIS A 63 -6.01 7.82 8.82
CA HIS A 63 -4.63 7.37 8.66
C HIS A 63 -3.68 8.26 9.45
N ASP A 64 -2.48 7.75 9.68
CA ASP A 64 -1.33 8.53 10.12
C ASP A 64 -0.28 8.58 9.01
N GLU A 65 0.31 9.75 8.81
CA GLU A 65 1.41 9.95 7.88
C GLU A 65 2.77 10.06 8.60
N GLY A 66 3.85 9.71 7.91
CA GLY A 66 5.20 9.84 8.41
C GLY A 66 6.24 9.86 7.30
N LEU A 67 7.17 10.81 7.37
CA LEU A 67 8.40 10.78 6.60
C LEU A 67 9.47 10.09 7.46
N PHE A 68 10.08 9.04 6.96
CA PHE A 68 11.12 8.27 7.65
C PHE A 68 12.46 8.54 6.98
N GLU A 69 13.49 8.70 7.80
CA GLU A 69 14.88 8.79 7.40
C GLU A 69 15.62 7.64 8.09
N ASN A 70 16.07 6.67 7.30
CA ASN A 70 16.83 5.53 7.75
C ASN A 70 18.28 5.91 8.08
N ARG A 71 18.99 5.02 8.77
CA ARG A 71 20.40 5.26 9.17
C ARG A 71 21.36 5.39 7.98
N ASP A 72 21.02 4.78 6.85
CA ASP A 72 21.76 4.89 5.59
C ASP A 72 21.43 6.18 4.81
N GLY A 73 20.56 7.03 5.35
CA GLY A 73 20.12 8.28 4.72
C GLY A 73 18.96 8.12 3.74
N SER A 74 18.55 6.89 3.42
CA SER A 74 17.36 6.67 2.58
C SER A 74 16.11 7.21 3.27
N MET A 75 15.20 7.80 2.49
CA MET A 75 13.96 8.36 2.97
C MET A 75 12.74 7.70 2.34
N SER A 76 11.68 7.54 3.12
CA SER A 76 10.37 7.08 2.66
C SER A 76 9.27 7.97 3.20
N LEU A 77 8.17 8.06 2.46
CA LEU A 77 6.96 8.75 2.89
C LEU A 77 5.83 7.73 2.98
N GLU A 78 5.39 7.47 4.19
CA GLU A 78 4.53 6.33 4.51
C GLU A 78 3.20 6.78 5.14
N ILE A 79 2.13 6.10 4.74
CA ILE A 79 0.76 6.31 5.21
C ILE A 79 0.25 5.03 5.86
N TYR A 80 -0.13 5.15 7.13
CA TYR A 80 -0.50 4.04 7.99
C TYR A 80 -2.01 4.03 8.21
N PHE A 81 -2.66 2.94 7.81
CA PHE A 81 -4.03 2.63 8.16
C PHE A 81 -3.99 1.51 9.19
N ASN A 82 -4.23 1.87 10.46
CA ASN A 82 -4.05 0.94 11.57
C ASN A 82 -5.14 -0.13 11.66
N GLU A 83 -6.30 0.07 11.06
CA GLU A 83 -7.37 -0.91 11.08
C GLU A 83 -8.21 -0.74 9.83
N VAL A 84 -8.12 -1.71 8.92
CA VAL A 84 -8.90 -1.78 7.70
C VAL A 84 -9.51 -3.17 7.60
N THR A 85 -10.79 -3.25 7.25
CA THR A 85 -11.49 -4.50 6.98
C THR A 85 -12.02 -4.50 5.55
N LEU A 86 -11.56 -5.45 4.74
CA LEU A 86 -12.00 -5.65 3.36
C LEU A 86 -12.47 -7.10 3.21
N GLY A 87 -13.70 -7.34 2.74
CA GLY A 87 -14.22 -8.70 2.51
C GLY A 87 -14.07 -9.71 3.65
N GLY A 88 -14.13 -9.23 4.90
CA GLY A 88 -14.01 -10.05 6.10
C GLY A 88 -12.59 -10.32 6.59
N ILE A 89 -11.55 -9.90 5.87
CA ILE A 89 -10.17 -9.89 6.38
C ILE A 89 -9.84 -8.52 6.95
N SER A 90 -9.03 -8.50 8.01
CA SER A 90 -8.61 -7.26 8.67
C SER A 90 -7.11 -7.24 8.89
N GLY A 91 -6.54 -6.05 8.85
CA GLY A 91 -5.12 -5.85 9.10
C GLY A 91 -4.71 -4.39 9.06
N LYS A 92 -3.40 -4.18 9.21
CA LYS A 92 -2.75 -2.88 9.03
C LYS A 92 -2.27 -2.75 7.59
N PHE A 93 -2.44 -1.57 7.01
CA PHE A 93 -1.92 -1.23 5.69
C PHE A 93 -0.92 -0.07 5.83
N ILE A 94 0.22 -0.20 5.18
CA ILE A 94 1.27 0.82 5.11
C ILE A 94 1.48 1.13 3.62
N LEU A 95 1.03 2.27 3.14
CA LEU A 95 1.29 2.72 1.78
C LEU A 95 2.59 3.53 1.74
N THR A 96 3.44 3.28 0.75
CA THR A 96 4.59 4.14 0.45
C THR A 96 4.22 5.04 -0.71
N LEU A 97 4.31 6.36 -0.52
CA LEU A 97 4.07 7.33 -1.58
C LEU A 97 5.27 7.42 -2.52
N ASP A 98 5.01 7.68 -3.79
CA ASP A 98 5.98 7.93 -4.83
C ASP A 98 6.42 9.39 -4.75
N ALA A 99 7.58 9.62 -4.14
CA ALA A 99 8.16 10.94 -3.98
C ALA A 99 9.66 10.87 -4.26
N ASP A 100 10.15 11.79 -5.09
CA ASP A 100 11.57 11.90 -5.38
C ASP A 100 12.35 12.51 -4.19
N GLU A 101 13.68 12.44 -4.24
CA GLU A 101 14.55 12.93 -3.17
C GLU A 101 14.34 14.42 -2.87
N ALA A 102 14.10 15.24 -3.89
CA ALA A 102 13.88 16.68 -3.71
C ALA A 102 12.55 16.95 -3.01
N GLN A 103 11.49 16.22 -3.36
CA GLN A 103 10.19 16.28 -2.69
C GLN A 103 10.31 15.83 -1.23
N LEU A 104 10.97 14.70 -0.96
CA LEU A 104 11.18 14.18 0.39
C LEU A 104 11.97 15.16 1.26
N GLN A 105 13.05 15.73 0.73
CA GLN A 105 13.86 16.74 1.42
C GLN A 105 13.06 18.02 1.70
N ALA A 106 12.28 18.49 0.73
CA ALA A 106 11.45 19.68 0.92
C ALA A 106 10.35 19.45 1.97
N LEU A 107 9.72 18.27 1.99
CA LEU A 107 8.77 17.86 3.03
C LEU A 107 9.44 17.81 4.40
N LYS A 108 10.65 17.25 4.49
CA LYS A 108 11.45 17.17 5.72
C LYS A 108 11.78 18.54 6.29
N GLU A 109 12.19 19.49 5.44
CA GLU A 109 12.52 20.86 5.86
C GLU A 109 11.32 21.62 6.41
N ARG A 110 10.13 21.35 5.87
CA ARG A 110 8.87 21.92 6.37
C ARG A 110 8.28 21.14 7.54
N ALA A 111 8.73 19.91 7.77
CA ALA A 111 8.29 19.09 8.88
C ALA A 111 8.78 19.70 10.20
N GLY A 112 7.95 19.58 11.23
CA GLY A 112 8.28 20.05 12.58
C GLY A 112 9.27 19.14 13.29
N ASN A 113 8.97 18.80 14.54
CA ASN A 113 9.83 17.93 15.33
C ASN A 113 9.88 16.49 14.77
N SER A 114 11.07 15.89 14.86
CA SER A 114 11.26 14.47 14.61
C SER A 114 11.30 13.68 15.91
N ARG A 115 11.02 12.37 15.84
CA ARG A 115 11.35 11.40 16.90
C ARG A 115 12.10 10.22 16.33
N THR A 116 12.97 9.61 17.12
CA THR A 116 13.57 8.32 16.77
C THR A 116 12.58 7.20 17.10
N VAL A 117 12.39 6.26 16.17
CA VAL A 117 11.57 5.05 16.38
C VAL A 117 12.45 3.83 16.68
N ASP A 118 11.86 2.71 17.08
CA ASP A 118 12.60 1.52 17.54
C ASP A 118 13.58 0.95 16.50
N SER A 119 13.27 1.09 15.20
CA SER A 119 14.19 0.73 14.11
C SER A 119 15.46 1.60 14.06
N GLY A 120 15.50 2.69 14.83
CA GLY A 120 16.55 3.70 14.79
C GLY A 120 16.38 4.73 13.69
N ALA A 121 15.33 4.63 12.86
CA ALA A 121 14.98 5.66 11.89
C ALA A 121 14.47 6.93 12.59
N ARG A 122 14.66 8.08 11.96
CA ARG A 122 14.00 9.33 12.38
C ARG A 122 12.67 9.45 11.66
N ARG A 123 11.59 9.58 12.41
CA ARG A 123 10.25 9.87 11.89
C ARG A 123 9.93 11.35 12.07
N TYR A 124 9.59 12.00 10.97
CA TYR A 124 9.04 13.34 10.92
C TYR A 124 7.55 13.24 10.59
N ARG A 125 6.73 14.11 11.18
CA ARG A 125 5.34 14.26 10.74
C ARG A 125 5.30 15.33 9.64
N PRO A 126 4.85 15.00 8.41
CA PRO A 126 4.60 15.98 7.37
C PRO A 126 3.75 17.16 7.87
N SER A 127 3.99 18.36 7.35
CA SER A 127 3.21 19.53 7.73
C SER A 127 1.77 19.38 7.23
N SER A 128 0.80 19.86 8.01
CA SER A 128 -0.60 19.91 7.57
C SER A 128 -0.82 20.73 6.29
N ALA A 129 0.11 21.66 5.98
CA ALA A 129 0.10 22.44 4.75
C ALA A 129 0.40 21.61 3.49
N ASP A 130 1.08 20.46 3.63
CA ASP A 130 1.43 19.57 2.53
C ASP A 130 0.31 18.56 2.21
N ARG A 131 -0.80 18.55 2.95
CA ARG A 131 -1.82 17.50 2.84
C ARG A 131 -2.38 17.31 1.43
N GLU A 132 -2.73 18.40 0.74
CA GLU A 132 -3.27 18.31 -0.61
C GLU A 132 -2.22 17.77 -1.59
N LEU A 133 -0.94 18.14 -1.40
CA LEU A 133 0.17 17.57 -2.17
C LEU A 133 0.27 16.04 -1.93
N LEU A 134 0.18 15.59 -0.67
CA LEU A 134 0.23 14.16 -0.36
C LEU A 134 -0.91 13.37 -1.02
N TYR A 135 -2.11 13.97 -1.11
CA TYR A 135 -3.28 13.32 -1.69
C TYR A 135 -3.16 13.08 -3.20
N GLU A 136 -2.39 13.90 -3.90
CA GLU A 136 -2.10 13.75 -5.34
C GLU A 136 -0.93 12.80 -5.63
N MET A 137 -0.12 12.45 -4.63
CA MET A 137 0.99 11.50 -4.82
C MET A 137 0.46 10.09 -5.07
N THR A 138 1.11 9.39 -6.01
CA THR A 138 0.82 8.00 -6.33
C THR A 138 1.46 7.05 -5.32
N ILE A 139 0.98 5.81 -5.26
CA ILE A 139 1.49 4.79 -4.35
C ILE A 139 2.55 3.95 -5.04
N SER A 140 3.76 3.92 -4.50
CA SER A 140 4.88 3.16 -5.05
C SER A 140 5.07 1.79 -4.37
N GLY A 141 4.36 1.51 -3.27
CA GLY A 141 4.41 0.24 -2.58
C GLY A 141 3.35 0.12 -1.48
N LEU A 142 3.09 -1.11 -1.04
CA LEU A 142 2.12 -1.43 -0.01
C LEU A 142 2.68 -2.53 0.92
N GLY A 143 2.65 -2.30 2.22
CA GLY A 143 2.80 -3.32 3.25
C GLY A 143 1.44 -3.69 3.85
N TYR A 144 1.16 -4.98 4.02
CA TYR A 144 -0.03 -5.49 4.67
C TYR A 144 0.35 -6.45 5.80
N ILE A 145 -0.13 -6.18 7.01
CA ILE A 145 0.05 -7.02 8.20
C ILE A 145 -1.32 -7.55 8.59
N PRO A 146 -1.63 -8.83 8.31
CA PRO A 146 -2.91 -9.41 8.68
C PRO A 146 -3.05 -9.53 10.20
N TYR A 147 -4.29 -9.50 10.70
CA TYR A 147 -4.61 -9.82 12.11
C TYR A 147 -4.83 -11.31 12.36
N VAL A 148 -4.88 -12.08 11.29
CA VAL A 148 -4.94 -13.53 11.31
C VAL A 148 -3.61 -14.06 10.83
N ASN A 149 -3.11 -15.10 11.50
CA ASN A 149 -1.84 -15.69 11.13
C ASN A 149 -1.96 -16.41 9.77
N LEU A 150 -0.89 -16.37 8.99
CA LEU A 150 -0.73 -17.17 7.79
C LEU A 150 0.28 -18.27 8.10
N ASP A 151 -0.08 -19.51 7.81
CA ASP A 151 0.88 -20.60 7.79
C ASP A 151 1.44 -20.82 6.38
N GLU A 152 2.53 -21.58 6.33
CA GLU A 152 3.21 -21.91 5.07
C GLU A 152 2.30 -22.66 4.10
N GLU A 153 1.45 -23.56 4.60
CA GLU A 153 0.50 -24.28 3.76
C GLU A 153 -0.46 -23.31 3.05
N MET A 154 -1.00 -22.33 3.76
CA MET A 154 -1.85 -21.29 3.21
C MET A 154 -1.09 -20.40 2.22
N VAL A 155 0.18 -20.10 2.49
CA VAL A 155 1.03 -19.35 1.55
C VAL A 155 1.12 -20.09 0.21
N HIS A 156 1.49 -21.37 0.22
CA HIS A 156 1.58 -22.17 -1.01
C HIS A 156 0.22 -22.30 -1.71
N GLN A 157 -0.86 -22.54 -0.97
CA GLN A 157 -2.20 -22.69 -1.55
C GLN A 157 -2.73 -21.40 -2.19
N ARG A 158 -2.43 -20.23 -1.62
CA ARG A 158 -2.99 -18.95 -2.05
C ARG A 158 -2.10 -18.21 -3.04
N PHE A 159 -0.78 -18.27 -2.86
CA PHE A 159 0.19 -17.50 -3.65
C PHE A 159 0.94 -18.35 -4.69
N GLY A 160 0.94 -19.67 -4.53
CA GLY A 160 1.67 -20.61 -5.37
C GLY A 160 3.11 -20.82 -4.89
N GLU A 161 3.95 -21.36 -5.76
CA GLU A 161 5.37 -21.58 -5.44
C GLU A 161 6.17 -20.27 -5.55
N PRO A 162 6.99 -19.93 -4.54
CA PRO A 162 7.90 -18.79 -4.62
C PRO A 162 9.07 -19.09 -5.58
N ALA A 163 9.66 -18.03 -6.13
CA ALA A 163 10.88 -18.15 -6.91
C ALA A 163 12.11 -18.42 -6.01
N GLU A 164 12.09 -17.86 -4.81
CA GLU A 164 13.15 -18.00 -3.83
C GLU A 164 12.57 -17.97 -2.41
N ILE A 165 13.15 -18.75 -1.50
CA ILE A 165 12.87 -18.68 -0.06
C ILE A 165 14.17 -18.31 0.65
N MET A 166 14.20 -17.13 1.27
CA MET A 166 15.33 -16.67 2.07
C MET A 166 15.04 -16.89 3.56
N ARG A 167 16.02 -17.39 4.31
CA ARG A 167 15.91 -17.61 5.76
C ARG A 167 16.74 -16.57 6.51
N ILE A 168 16.12 -15.84 7.43
CA ILE A 168 16.80 -14.85 8.28
C ILE A 168 16.70 -15.30 9.74
N GLY A 169 17.82 -15.74 10.31
CA GLY A 169 17.79 -16.40 11.63
C GLY A 169 17.07 -17.75 11.60
N GLU A 170 16.53 -18.18 12.74
CA GLU A 170 15.92 -19.52 12.88
C GLU A 170 14.46 -19.56 12.40
N ASP A 171 13.67 -18.53 12.72
CA ASP A 171 12.21 -18.58 12.60
C ASP A 171 11.61 -17.64 11.54
N LYS A 172 12.42 -16.85 10.82
CA LYS A 172 11.92 -15.92 9.80
C LYS A 172 12.25 -16.38 8.40
N ARG A 173 11.23 -16.34 7.54
CA ARG A 173 11.32 -16.79 6.15
C ARG A 173 10.65 -15.78 5.23
N HIS A 174 11.39 -15.34 4.23
CA HIS A 174 10.88 -14.54 3.13
C HIS A 174 10.59 -15.44 1.94
N PHE A 175 9.36 -15.41 1.44
CA PHE A 175 8.90 -16.09 0.25
C PHE A 175 8.82 -15.04 -0.87
N LEU A 176 9.77 -15.08 -1.79
CA LEU A 176 9.92 -14.08 -2.84
C LEU A 176 9.18 -14.49 -4.11
N TYR A 177 8.34 -13.59 -4.61
CA TYR A 177 7.59 -13.72 -5.87
C TYR A 177 7.88 -12.51 -6.77
N PRO A 178 9.05 -12.46 -7.44
CA PRO A 178 9.44 -11.34 -8.28
C PRO A 178 8.42 -11.02 -9.37
N ASP A 179 7.89 -12.05 -10.05
CA ASP A 179 6.89 -11.91 -11.12
C ASP A 179 5.54 -11.34 -10.63
N LYS A 180 5.31 -11.33 -9.31
CA LYS A 180 4.13 -10.74 -8.67
C LYS A 180 4.44 -9.42 -7.97
N GLY A 181 5.71 -9.04 -7.87
CA GLY A 181 6.15 -7.89 -7.07
C GLY A 181 5.89 -8.08 -5.57
N LEU A 182 5.98 -9.30 -5.05
CA LEU A 182 5.61 -9.65 -3.67
C LEU A 182 6.79 -10.27 -2.90
N ASP A 183 7.04 -9.75 -1.70
CA ASP A 183 7.80 -10.42 -0.63
C ASP A 183 6.85 -10.73 0.53
N LEU A 184 6.77 -11.99 0.93
CA LEU A 184 5.98 -12.44 2.08
C LEU A 184 6.90 -12.96 3.18
N LEU A 185 6.92 -12.25 4.30
CA LEU A 185 7.59 -12.66 5.53
C LEU A 185 6.64 -13.49 6.40
N LEU A 186 7.04 -14.72 6.73
CA LEU A 186 6.52 -15.49 7.85
C LEU A 186 7.51 -15.45 9.01
N ASP A 187 7.05 -15.05 10.18
CA ASP A 187 7.76 -15.12 11.46
C ASP A 187 7.15 -16.24 12.31
N GLY A 188 7.98 -17.11 12.90
CA GLY A 188 7.54 -18.20 13.79
C GLY A 188 6.76 -17.72 15.03
N GLU A 189 6.82 -16.43 15.38
CA GLU A 189 5.98 -15.81 16.40
C GLU A 189 4.57 -15.41 15.91
N GLY A 190 4.23 -15.65 14.64
CA GLY A 190 2.93 -15.29 14.05
C GLY A 190 2.84 -13.81 13.65
N LYS A 191 3.96 -13.21 13.24
CA LYS A 191 3.98 -11.85 12.65
C LYS A 191 4.24 -11.98 11.16
N GLU A 192 3.19 -11.87 10.37
CA GLU A 192 3.30 -11.91 8.92
C GLU A 192 3.32 -10.50 8.34
N LEU A 193 4.10 -10.31 7.29
CA LEU A 193 4.14 -9.07 6.52
C LEU A 193 4.18 -9.41 5.05
N LEU A 194 3.25 -8.84 4.29
CA LEU A 194 3.21 -8.94 2.84
C LEU A 194 3.57 -7.58 2.27
N GLN A 195 4.66 -7.51 1.51
CA GLN A 195 5.14 -6.28 0.87
C GLN A 195 4.96 -6.39 -0.63
N TYR A 196 4.34 -5.39 -1.21
CA TYR A 196 3.99 -5.32 -2.62
C TYR A 196 4.59 -4.09 -3.27
N VAL A 197 5.09 -4.27 -4.49
CA VAL A 197 5.50 -3.22 -5.43
C VAL A 197 5.06 -3.65 -6.84
N ALA A 198 5.23 -2.78 -7.84
CA ALA A 198 5.17 -3.23 -9.23
C ALA A 198 6.27 -4.28 -9.48
N PRO A 199 6.00 -5.39 -10.20
CA PRO A 199 6.99 -6.42 -10.51
C PRO A 199 8.30 -5.89 -11.09
N ARG A 200 8.23 -4.89 -11.98
CA ARG A 200 9.41 -4.21 -12.54
C ARG A 200 10.31 -3.54 -11.49
N ASP A 201 9.78 -3.24 -10.31
CA ASP A 201 10.45 -2.54 -9.22
C ASP A 201 10.82 -3.49 -8.06
N PHE A 202 10.74 -4.82 -8.26
CA PHE A 202 10.92 -5.82 -7.21
C PHE A 202 12.27 -5.72 -6.47
N GLU A 203 13.31 -5.22 -7.13
CA GLU A 203 14.63 -4.97 -6.50
C GLU A 203 14.53 -4.10 -5.24
N ARG A 204 13.52 -3.21 -5.14
CA ARG A 204 13.26 -2.38 -3.95
C ARG A 204 12.96 -3.22 -2.70
N LEU A 205 12.36 -4.40 -2.86
CA LEU A 205 12.11 -5.33 -1.77
C LEU A 205 13.31 -6.25 -1.52
N GLN A 206 13.99 -6.68 -2.58
CA GLN A 206 15.09 -7.64 -2.48
C GLN A 206 16.38 -7.02 -1.91
N LEU A 207 16.77 -5.82 -2.34
CA LEU A 207 18.06 -5.22 -1.95
C LEU A 207 18.19 -4.99 -0.42
N PRO A 208 17.17 -4.53 0.32
CA PRO A 208 17.22 -4.47 1.77
C PRO A 208 17.45 -5.83 2.46
N LEU A 209 16.94 -6.92 1.89
CA LEU A 209 17.13 -8.27 2.44
C LEU A 209 18.57 -8.73 2.24
N LEU A 210 19.12 -8.56 1.03
CA LEU A 210 20.50 -8.93 0.71
C LEU A 210 21.52 -8.25 1.62
N ARG A 211 21.32 -6.96 1.93
CA ARG A 211 22.19 -6.22 2.86
C ARG A 211 22.20 -6.77 4.28
N GLN A 212 21.12 -7.42 4.72
CA GLN A 212 21.06 -8.06 6.04
C GLN A 212 21.90 -9.35 6.10
N PHE A 213 22.16 -9.99 4.96
CA PHE A 213 23.06 -11.15 4.90
C PHE A 213 24.55 -10.76 4.85
N ASP A 214 24.84 -9.56 4.34
CA ASP A 214 26.21 -9.04 4.24
C ASP A 214 26.72 -8.37 5.54
N SER A 215 25.85 -8.20 6.55
CA SER A 215 26.13 -7.50 7.81
C SER A 215 26.34 -8.47 8.98
#